data_AF-A0A3D0S1H1-F1
#
_entry.id   AF-A0A3D0S1H1-F1
#
_cell.length_a   1.000
_cell.length_b   1.000
_cell.length_c   1.000
_cell.angle_alpha   90.00
_cell.angle_beta   90.00
_cell.angle_gamma   90.00
#
_symmetry.space_group_name_H-M   'P 1'
#
loop_
_entity.id
_entity.type
_entity.pdbx_description
1 polymer ?
#
loop_
_entity_poly.entity_id
_entity_poly.type
_entity_poly.pdbx_seq_one_letter_code
_entity_poly.pdbx_strand_id
1 'polypeptide(L)'
;ALLTNLSATILLVPLVAPLGTTAVLAALLGLNIGSGLTWTGSLANLLWRRTLAGCGQRITTAEFYRVSLAITPVALLLGVGTLAVVSR
;
A
#
# COMPACT_ATOMS: atom_id res chain seq x y z
N ALA A 1 0.74 10.28 14.22
CA ALA A 1 0.17 9.01 13.73
C ALA A 1 1.22 8.33 12.88
N LEU A 2 1.76 7.22 13.37
CA LEU A 2 2.65 6.34 12.60
C LEU A 2 1.82 5.81 11.42
N LEU A 3 2.04 6.35 10.23
CA LEU A 3 1.34 5.92 9.02
C LEU A 3 1.72 4.47 8.75
N THR A 4 0.71 3.64 8.48
CA THR A 4 0.92 2.20 8.59
C THR A 4 1.96 1.68 7.60
N ASN A 5 2.08 2.27 6.40
CA ASN A 5 3.04 1.78 5.40
C ASN A 5 4.51 1.92 5.87
N LEU A 6 4.91 3.10 6.35
CA LEU A 6 6.30 3.32 6.82
C LEU A 6 6.57 2.56 8.12
N SER A 7 5.63 2.61 9.05
CA SER A 7 5.73 1.96 10.36
C SER A 7 5.86 0.45 10.21
N ALA A 8 5.02 -0.13 9.36
CA ALA A 8 5.07 -1.56 9.06
C ALA A 8 6.34 -1.92 8.26
N THR A 9 6.83 -1.03 7.39
CA THR A 9 8.10 -1.25 6.69
C THR A 9 9.28 -1.34 7.67
N ILE A 10 9.39 -0.38 8.59
CA ILE A 10 10.46 -0.37 9.61
C ILE A 10 10.38 -1.61 10.50
N LEU A 11 9.18 -2.11 10.79
CA LEU A 11 8.97 -3.31 11.60
C LEU A 11 9.24 -4.61 10.83
N LEU A 12 8.74 -4.76 9.61
CA LEU A 12 8.74 -6.03 8.87
C LEU A 12 10.01 -6.25 8.06
N VAL A 13 10.62 -5.20 7.50
CA VAL A 13 11.83 -5.37 6.67
C VAL A 13 12.96 -6.09 7.41
N PRO A 14 13.29 -5.76 8.68
CA PRO A 14 14.30 -6.49 9.43
C PRO A 14 13.96 -7.96 9.65
N LEU A 15 12.66 -8.29 9.78
CA LEU A 15 12.20 -9.66 9.99
C LEU A 15 12.30 -10.52 8.73
N VAL A 16 12.09 -9.93 7.55
CA VAL A 16 12.17 -10.65 6.26
C VAL A 16 13.54 -10.54 5.61
N ALA A 17 14.42 -9.65 6.08
CA ALA A 17 15.78 -9.50 5.55
C ALA A 17 16.59 -10.80 5.48
N PRO A 18 16.55 -11.72 6.47
CA PRO A 18 17.25 -13.00 6.39
C PRO A 18 16.76 -13.92 5.27
N LEU A 19 15.56 -13.69 4.74
CA LEU A 19 14.97 -14.47 3.65
C LEU A 19 15.47 -14.01 2.25
N GLY A 20 16.31 -12.96 2.21
CA GLY A 20 16.95 -12.46 1.00
C GLY A 20 16.21 -11.32 0.30
N THR A 21 16.85 -10.75 -0.72
CA THR A 21 16.40 -9.54 -1.41
C THR A 21 14.99 -9.66 -2.00
N THR A 22 14.66 -10.79 -2.62
CA THR A 22 13.33 -11.01 -3.21
C THR A 22 12.22 -10.94 -2.16
N ALA A 23 12.44 -11.49 -0.97
CA ALA A 23 11.47 -11.43 0.12
C ALA A 23 11.28 -10.00 0.64
N VAL A 24 12.37 -9.23 0.76
CA VAL A 24 12.31 -7.81 1.12
C VAL A 24 11.53 -7.01 0.07
N LEU A 25 11.80 -7.21 -1.22
CA LEU A 25 11.09 -6.53 -2.30
C LEU A 25 9.60 -6.89 -2.33
N ALA A 26 9.25 -8.16 -2.12
CA ALA A 26 7.87 -8.61 -2.02
C ALA A 26 7.14 -7.97 -0.83
N ALA A 27 7.82 -7.88 0.33
CA ALA A 27 7.27 -7.19 1.50
C ALA A 27 7.07 -5.69 1.23
N LEU A 28 8.04 -5.01 0.61
CA LEU A 28 7.92 -3.60 0.25
C LEU A 28 6.76 -3.33 -0.71
N LEU A 29 6.54 -4.21 -1.70
CA LEU A 29 5.38 -4.15 -2.59
C LEU A 29 4.08 -4.30 -1.79
N GLY A 30 3.97 -5.34 -0.96
CA GLY A 30 2.80 -5.60 -0.13
C GLY A 30 2.44 -4.45 0.80
N LEU A 31 3.43 -3.88 1.48
CA LEU A 31 3.22 -2.82 2.47
C LEU A 31 2.81 -1.49 1.83
N ASN A 32 3.41 -1.14 0.69
CA ASN A 32 3.06 0.11 0.01
C ASN A 32 1.72 -0.01 -0.73
N ILE A 33 1.49 -1.09 -1.49
CA ILE A 33 0.26 -1.30 -2.25
C ILE A 33 -0.92 -1.57 -1.30
N GLY A 34 -0.71 -2.43 -0.29
CA GLY A 34 -1.73 -2.80 0.71
C GLY A 34 -2.20 -1.63 1.57
N SER A 35 -1.34 -0.64 1.81
CA SER A 35 -1.74 0.58 2.54
C SER A 35 -2.84 1.38 1.84
N GLY A 36 -3.01 1.21 0.52
CA GLY A 36 -4.11 1.79 -0.26
C GLY A 36 -5.51 1.33 0.15
N LEU A 37 -5.62 0.24 0.93
CA LEU A 37 -6.91 -0.29 1.40
C LEU A 37 -7.58 0.59 2.45
N THR A 38 -6.84 1.45 3.16
CA THR A 38 -7.39 2.23 4.27
C THR A 38 -7.03 3.71 4.17
N TRP A 39 -7.91 4.58 4.65
CA TRP A 39 -7.68 6.03 4.66
C TRP A 39 -6.41 6.43 5.42
N THR A 40 -6.16 5.79 6.55
CA THR A 40 -4.99 6.03 7.42
C THR A 40 -3.78 5.17 7.04
N GLY A 41 -3.89 4.40 5.96
CA GLY A 41 -2.86 3.47 5.53
C GLY A 41 -1.55 4.17 5.18
N SER A 42 -1.64 5.35 4.57
CA SER A 42 -0.48 6.15 4.13
C SER A 42 -0.75 7.66 4.25
N LEU A 43 0.33 8.47 4.28
CA LEU A 43 0.20 9.94 4.27
C LEU A 43 -0.50 10.40 2.99
N ALA A 44 -0.18 9.74 1.88
CA ALA A 44 -0.70 10.07 0.56
C ALA A 44 -2.22 10.01 0.54
N ASN A 45 -2.83 8.99 1.15
CA ASN A 45 -4.29 8.86 1.24
C ASN A 45 -4.92 10.01 2.05
N LEU A 46 -4.28 10.40 3.15
CA LEU A 46 -4.75 11.51 3.98
C LEU A 46 -4.59 12.87 3.29
N LEU A 47 -3.47 13.09 2.62
CA LEU A 47 -3.22 14.32 1.85
C LEU A 47 -4.18 14.42 0.68
N TRP A 48 -4.39 13.33 -0.07
CA TRP A 48 -5.36 13.28 -1.15
C TRP A 48 -6.78 13.60 -0.65
N ARG A 49 -7.21 12.99 0.46
CA ARG A 49 -8.50 13.30 1.08
C ARG A 49 -8.61 14.77 1.50
N ARG A 50 -7.54 15.34 2.08
CA ARG A 50 -7.50 16.75 2.49
C ARG A 50 -7.57 17.68 1.27
N THR A 51 -6.86 17.37 0.19
CA THR A 51 -6.87 18.14 -1.05
C THR A 51 -8.26 18.14 -1.70
N LEU A 52 -8.90 16.97 -1.80
CA LEU A 52 -10.27 16.85 -2.32
C LEU A 52 -11.26 17.70 -1.54
N ALA A 53 -11.18 17.65 -0.20
CA ALA A 53 -12.01 18.48 0.66
C ALA A 53 -11.77 19.98 0.43
N GLY A 54 -10.53 20.40 0.18
CA GLY A 54 -10.17 21.76 -0.21
C GLY A 54 -10.73 22.20 -1.57
N CYS A 55 -10.91 21.26 -2.50
CA CYS A 55 -11.58 21.47 -3.79
C CYS A 55 -13.12 21.36 -3.71
N GLY A 56 -13.69 21.22 -2.51
CA GLY A 56 -15.15 21.06 -2.32
C GLY A 56 -15.70 19.68 -2.69
N GLN A 57 -14.85 18.71 -3.05
CA GLN A 57 -15.25 17.34 -3.34
C GLN A 57 -15.20 16.49 -2.08
N ARG A 58 -16.24 15.67 -1.87
CA ARG A 58 -16.32 14.72 -0.76
C ARG A 58 -16.51 13.32 -1.33
N ILE A 59 -15.55 12.44 -1.06
CA ILE A 59 -15.65 11.01 -1.33
C ILE A 59 -16.10 10.32 -0.06
N THR A 60 -17.11 9.46 -0.17
CA THR A 60 -17.58 8.66 0.95
C THR A 60 -16.59 7.55 1.26
N THR A 61 -16.58 7.10 2.51
CA THR A 61 -15.77 5.96 2.93
C THR A 61 -16.09 4.70 2.12
N ALA A 62 -17.36 4.50 1.74
CA ALA A 62 -17.79 3.36 0.95
C ALA A 62 -17.25 3.39 -0.50
N GLU A 63 -17.26 4.56 -1.15
CA GLU A 63 -16.68 4.72 -2.50
C GLU A 63 -15.19 4.43 -2.51
N PHE A 64 -14.46 4.94 -1.50
CA PHE A 64 -13.04 4.64 -1.34
C PHE A 64 -12.79 3.13 -1.19
N TYR A 65 -13.46 2.47 -0.24
CA TYR A 65 -13.24 1.05 -0.01
C TYR A 65 -13.63 0.18 -1.21
N ARG A 66 -14.69 0.53 -1.95
CA ARG A 66 -15.06 -0.17 -3.18
C ARG A 66 -13.93 -0.16 -4.21
N VAL A 67 -13.36 1.02 -4.46
CA VAL A 67 -12.28 1.18 -5.44
C VAL A 67 -11.01 0.50 -4.93
N SER A 68 -10.64 0.73 -3.67
CA SER A 68 -9.44 0.14 -3.08
C SER A 68 -9.51 -1.39 -3.04
N LEU A 69 -10.66 -1.98 -2.68
CA LEU A 69 -10.82 -3.43 -2.62
C LEU A 69 -10.73 -4.09 -4.01
N ALA A 70 -11.12 -3.39 -5.07
CA ALA A 70 -10.99 -3.88 -6.44
C ALA A 70 -9.55 -3.73 -6.98
N ILE A 71 -8.94 -2.56 -6.78
CA ILE A 71 -7.65 -2.23 -7.42
C ILE A 71 -6.47 -2.82 -6.64
N THR A 72 -6.50 -2.82 -5.31
CA THR A 72 -5.35 -3.26 -4.49
C THR A 72 -4.96 -4.73 -4.78
N PRO A 73 -5.87 -5.71 -4.81
CA PRO A 73 -5.50 -7.09 -5.09
C PRO A 73 -4.90 -7.24 -6.49
N VAL A 74 -5.48 -6.56 -7.49
CA VAL A 74 -4.98 -6.59 -8.87
C VAL A 74 -3.56 -6.02 -8.95
N ALA A 75 -3.33 -4.84 -8.36
CA ALA A 75 -2.02 -4.21 -8.34
C ALA A 75 -0.98 -5.07 -7.59
N LEU A 76 -1.37 -5.69 -6.48
CA LEU A 76 -0.49 -6.55 -5.70
C LEU A 76 -0.10 -7.81 -6.47
N LEU A 77 -1.08 -8.49 -7.08
CA LEU A 77 -0.83 -9.69 -7.88
C LEU A 77 0.06 -9.41 -9.09
N LEU A 78 -0.17 -8.28 -9.78
CA LEU A 78 0.69 -7.86 -10.89
C LEU A 78 2.11 -7.53 -10.42
N GLY A 79 2.25 -6.79 -9.31
CA GLY A 79 3.56 -6.42 -8.77
C GLY A 79 4.37 -7.63 -8.32
N VAL A 80 3.76 -8.52 -7.52
CA VAL A 80 4.41 -9.76 -7.05
C VAL A 80 4.66 -10.72 -8.21
N GLY A 81 3.72 -10.84 -9.16
CA GLY A 81 3.90 -11.67 -10.35
C GLY A 81 5.07 -11.19 -11.22
N THR A 82 5.19 -9.87 -11.43
CA THR A 82 6.32 -9.27 -12.15
C THR A 82 7.63 -9.53 -11.43
N LEU A 83 7.65 -9.31 -10.10
CA LEU A 83 8.82 -9.61 -9.28
C LEU A 83 9.24 -11.08 -9.41
N ALA A 84 8.27 -12.00 -9.33
CA ALA A 84 8.51 -13.43 -9.44
C ALA A 84 9.03 -13.88 -10.82
N VAL A 85 8.70 -13.14 -11.89
CA VAL A 85 9.24 -13.39 -13.24
C VAL A 85 10.67 -12.87 -13.36
N VAL A 86 10.96 -11.70 -12.80
CA VAL A 86 12.29 -11.05 -12.90
C VAL A 86 13.31 -11.65 -11.92
N SER A 87 12.85 -12.26 -10.82
CA SER A 87 13.71 -12.87 -9.80
C SER A 87 14.03 -14.35 -10.04
N ARG A 88 13.65 -14.90 -11.20
CA ARG A 88 14.00 -16.26 -11.66
C ARG A 88 15.26 -16.19 -12.51
#